data_AF-A0A8T4J008-F1
#
_entry.id   AF-A0A8T4J008-F1
#
_cell.length_a   1.000
_cell.length_b   1.000
_cell.length_c   1.000
_cell.angle_alpha   90.00
_cell.angle_beta   90.00
_cell.angle_gamma   90.00
#
_symmetry.space_group_name_H-M   'P 1'
#
loop_
_entity.id
_entity.type
_entity.pdbx_description
1 polymer ?
#
loop_
_entity_poly.entity_id
_entity_poly.type
_entity_poly.pdbx_seq_one_letter_code
_entity_poly.pdbx_strand_id
1 'polypeptide(L)'
;MTIDTSPGLAARADIAARFERLPVSRWHVTVRLVVGVVTFFEAFDQLLIAYAMPELRQEWHLTDTGTTTVLTVGSIGMLIGALFSGRLADRIGRVKVIALCVAVSGAASLALAACSSVTPFMAL
;
A
#
# COMPACT_ATOMS: atom_id res chain seq x y z
N MET A 1 46.16 9.82 6.34
CA MET A 1 44.90 9.12 5.99
C MET A 1 44.57 9.46 4.55
N THR A 2 45.23 8.78 3.61
CA THR A 2 45.10 9.00 2.16
C THR A 2 43.86 8.26 1.68
N ILE A 3 42.81 8.99 1.31
CA ILE A 3 41.60 8.42 0.70
C ILE A 3 42.04 7.78 -0.63
N ASP A 4 42.02 6.46 -0.69
CA ASP A 4 42.22 5.69 -1.91
C ASP A 4 41.09 6.04 -2.88
N THR A 5 41.36 6.96 -3.80
CA THR A 5 40.47 7.36 -4.88
C THR A 5 40.59 6.36 -6.01
N SER A 6 40.26 5.11 -5.73
CA SER A 6 40.06 4.11 -6.78
C SER A 6 39.10 4.70 -7.83
N PRO A 7 39.45 4.70 -9.13
CA PRO A 7 38.73 5.46 -10.16
C PRO A 7 37.24 5.09 -10.27
N GLY A 8 36.84 3.90 -9.80
CA GLY A 8 35.45 3.47 -9.70
C GLY A 8 34.63 4.21 -8.63
N LEU A 9 35.22 4.65 -7.52
CA LEU A 9 34.52 5.39 -6.47
C LEU A 9 34.20 6.82 -6.92
N ALA A 10 35.16 7.46 -7.60
CA ALA A 10 34.99 8.77 -8.19
C ALA A 10 33.90 8.78 -9.27
N ALA A 11 33.89 7.79 -10.17
CA ALA A 11 32.86 7.66 -11.20
C ALA A 11 31.46 7.42 -10.60
N ARG A 12 31.34 6.62 -9.53
CA ARG A 12 30.06 6.42 -8.81
C ARG A 12 29.57 7.69 -8.14
N ALA A 13 30.47 8.46 -7.51
CA ALA A 13 30.14 9.74 -6.90
C ALA A 13 29.68 10.77 -7.92
N ASP A 14 30.27 10.78 -9.12
CA ASP A 14 29.94 11.72 -10.20
C ASP A 14 28.57 11.39 -10.84
N ILE A 15 28.23 10.10 -10.98
CA ILE A 15 26.89 9.65 -11.39
C ILE A 15 25.83 10.04 -10.35
N ALA A 16 26.13 9.87 -9.06
CA ALA A 16 25.23 10.27 -7.97
C ALA A 16 25.02 11.80 -7.95
N ALA A 17 26.09 12.58 -8.11
CA ALA A 17 26.04 14.03 -8.17
C ALA A 17 25.26 14.55 -9.40
N ARG A 18 25.31 13.83 -10.54
CA ARG A 18 24.47 14.13 -11.71
C ARG A 18 23.00 13.85 -11.45
N PHE A 19 22.68 12.77 -10.72
CA PHE A 19 21.30 12.47 -10.33
C PHE A 19 20.71 13.55 -9.41
N GLU A 20 21.51 14.07 -8.47
CA GLU A 20 21.13 15.16 -7.57
C GLU A 20 20.89 16.49 -8.29
N ARG A 21 21.59 16.72 -9.41
CA ARG A 21 21.45 17.93 -10.23
C ARG A 21 20.28 17.87 -11.21
N LEU A 22 19.61 16.72 -11.37
CA LEU A 22 18.45 16.64 -12.25
C LEU A 22 17.28 17.41 -11.63
N PRO A 23 16.74 18.44 -12.32
CA PRO A 23 15.61 19.19 -11.81
C PRO A 23 14.40 18.27 -11.64
N VAL A 24 13.64 18.50 -10.57
CA VAL A 24 12.45 17.71 -10.26
C VAL A 24 11.46 17.85 -11.41
N SER A 25 11.39 16.84 -12.28
CA SER A 25 10.47 16.85 -13.43
C SER A 25 9.01 16.94 -12.95
N ARG A 26 8.16 17.63 -13.72
CA ARG A 26 6.71 17.73 -13.47
C ARG A 26 6.07 16.35 -13.27
N TRP A 27 6.63 15.33 -13.92
CA TRP A 27 6.23 13.93 -13.74
C TRP A 27 6.41 13.42 -12.30
N HIS A 28 7.53 13.74 -11.63
CA HIS A 28 7.75 13.33 -10.24
C HIS A 28 6.74 13.99 -9.28
N VAL A 29 6.37 15.25 -9.55
CA VAL A 29 5.36 15.97 -8.76
C VAL A 29 3.97 15.36 -8.96
N THR A 30 3.59 15.04 -10.20
CA THR A 30 2.32 14.36 -10.50
C THR A 30 2.26 13.00 -9.81
N VAL A 31 3.29 12.17 -9.91
CA VAL A 31 3.34 10.86 -9.25
C VAL A 31 3.26 11.00 -7.73
N ARG A 32 3.97 11.99 -7.15
CA ARG A 32 3.90 12.27 -5.70
C ARG A 32 2.49 12.69 -5.26
N LEU A 33 1.81 13.52 -6.06
CA LEU A 33 0.42 13.91 -5.79
C LEU A 33 -0.52 12.72 -5.87
N VAL A 34 -0.44 11.90 -6.92
CA VAL A 34 -1.29 10.71 -7.08
C VAL A 34 -1.09 9.74 -5.92
N VAL A 35 0.17 9.45 -5.54
CA VAL A 35 0.47 8.60 -4.38
C VAL A 35 -0.08 9.23 -3.10
N GLY A 36 0.10 10.54 -2.91
CA GLY A 36 -0.45 11.25 -1.75
C GLY A 36 -1.97 11.13 -1.63
N VAL A 37 -2.69 11.29 -2.75
CA VAL A 37 -4.15 11.12 -2.79
C VAL A 37 -4.56 9.67 -2.49
N VAL A 38 -3.89 8.69 -3.09
CA VAL A 38 -4.18 7.27 -2.84
C VAL A 38 -3.95 6.93 -1.37
N THR A 39 -2.81 7.32 -0.79
CA THR A 39 -2.51 7.08 0.62
C THR A 39 -3.49 7.79 1.55
N PHE A 40 -3.96 8.99 1.19
CA PHE A 40 -4.98 9.70 1.95
C PHE A 40 -6.31 8.93 1.96
N PHE A 41 -6.77 8.45 0.79
CA PHE A 41 -8.01 7.68 0.69
C PHE A 41 -7.92 6.34 1.43
N GLU A 42 -6.79 5.63 1.36
CA GLU A 42 -6.56 4.40 2.13
C GLU A 42 -6.63 4.66 3.65
N ALA A 43 -6.00 5.74 4.13
CA ALA A 43 -6.07 6.09 5.55
C ALA A 43 -7.49 6.50 5.98
N PHE A 44 -8.22 7.19 5.10
CA PHE A 44 -9.60 7.58 5.34
C PHE A 44 -10.55 6.38 5.42
N ASP A 45 -10.37 5.38 4.55
CA ASP A 45 -11.14 4.12 4.59
C ASP A 45 -10.92 3.36 5.92
N GLN A 46 -9.66 3.27 6.36
CA GLN A 46 -9.31 2.67 7.65
C GLN A 46 -9.95 3.41 8.85
N LEU A 47 -10.12 4.72 8.75
CA LEU A 47 -10.82 5.52 9.77
C LEU A 47 -12.33 5.28 9.75
N LEU A 48 -12.93 5.20 8.56
CA LEU A 48 -14.35 4.87 8.39
C LEU A 48 -14.68 3.50 8.99
N ILE A 49 -13.86 2.48 8.73
CA ILE A 49 -14.12 1.13 9.26
C ILE A 49 -14.02 1.10 10.79
N ALA A 50 -13.09 1.85 11.38
CA ALA A 50 -12.96 1.97 12.82
C ALA A 50 -14.17 2.66 13.46
N TYR A 51 -14.76 3.64 12.77
CA TYR A 51 -15.97 4.34 13.21
C TYR A 51 -17.25 3.50 13.03
N ALA A 52 -17.34 2.73 11.95
CA ALA A 52 -18.47 1.85 11.66
C ALA A 52 -18.48 0.55 12.50
N MET A 53 -17.31 0.11 12.99
CA MET A 53 -17.14 -1.11 13.78
C MET A 53 -18.11 -1.27 14.97
N PRO A 54 -18.34 -0.26 15.84
CA PRO A 54 -19.29 -0.39 16.95
C PRO A 54 -20.74 -0.64 16.52
N GLU A 55 -21.19 -0.10 15.38
CA GLU A 55 -22.53 -0.39 14.84
C GLU A 55 -22.60 -1.79 14.22
N LEU A 56 -21.59 -2.16 13.41
CA LEU A 56 -21.48 -3.51 12.83
C LEU A 56 -21.46 -4.60 13.90
N ARG A 57 -20.83 -4.33 15.05
CA ARG A 57 -20.82 -5.25 16.18
C ARG A 57 -22.21 -5.50 16.76
N GLN A 58 -23.06 -4.47 16.81
CA GLN A 58 -24.44 -4.60 17.30
C GLN A 58 -25.31 -5.38 16.31
N GLU A 59 -25.15 -5.09 15.01
CA GLU A 59 -25.96 -5.68 13.95
C GLU A 59 -25.60 -7.16 13.67
N TRP A 60 -24.31 -7.52 13.74
CA TRP A 60 -23.83 -8.87 13.46
C TRP A 60 -23.67 -9.75 14.71
N HIS A 61 -24.08 -9.26 15.88
CA HIS A 61 -23.95 -9.96 17.18
C HIS A 61 -22.54 -10.49 17.45
N LEU A 62 -21.50 -9.74 17.06
CA LEU A 62 -20.11 -10.16 17.20
C LEU A 62 -19.63 -10.01 18.65
N THR A 63 -19.06 -11.09 19.20
CA THR A 63 -18.29 -11.06 20.46
C THR A 63 -17.06 -10.16 20.30
N ASP A 64 -16.52 -9.58 21.38
CA ASP A 64 -15.26 -8.81 21.38
C ASP A 64 -14.15 -9.51 20.59
N THR A 65 -14.01 -10.82 20.81
CA THR A 65 -13.04 -11.68 20.13
C THR A 65 -13.28 -11.80 18.63
N GLY A 66 -14.53 -11.84 18.17
CA GLY A 66 -14.84 -11.94 16.74
C GLY A 66 -14.45 -10.69 15.96
N THR A 67 -14.66 -9.52 16.56
CA THR A 67 -14.28 -8.22 15.98
C THR A 67 -12.77 -8.10 15.79
N THR A 68 -11.99 -8.53 16.79
CA THR A 68 -10.52 -8.50 16.71
C THR A 68 -9.95 -9.54 15.77
N THR A 69 -10.58 -10.72 15.65
CA THR A 69 -10.20 -11.74 14.64
C THR A 69 -10.37 -11.20 13.22
N VAL A 70 -11.51 -10.57 12.91
CA VAL A 70 -11.80 -9.92 11.62
C VAL A 70 -10.73 -8.87 11.28
N LEU A 71 -10.44 -7.96 12.21
CA LEU A 71 -9.37 -6.95 12.03
C LEU A 71 -7.99 -7.57 11.79
N THR A 72 -7.68 -8.67 12.47
CA THR A 72 -6.38 -9.36 12.36
C THR A 72 -6.24 -10.06 11.00
N VAL A 73 -7.28 -10.76 10.54
CA VAL A 73 -7.30 -11.41 9.20
C VAL A 73 -7.10 -10.37 8.10
N GLY A 74 -7.81 -9.23 8.17
CA GLY A 74 -7.63 -8.13 7.21
C GLY A 74 -6.20 -7.58 7.21
N SER A 75 -5.60 -7.43 8.40
CA SER A 75 -4.21 -6.96 8.55
C SER A 75 -3.19 -7.96 7.97
N ILE A 76 -3.43 -9.26 8.13
CA ILE A 76 -2.59 -10.32 7.53
C ILE A 76 -2.72 -10.28 5.99
N GLY A 77 -3.92 -10.10 5.46
CA GLY A 77 -4.15 -9.92 4.01
C GLY A 77 -3.37 -8.71 3.45
N MET A 78 -3.41 -7.58 4.16
CA MET A 78 -2.60 -6.39 3.83
C MET A 78 -1.10 -6.68 3.84
N LEU A 79 -0.60 -7.41 4.85
CA LEU A 79 0.82 -7.76 4.95
C LEU A 79 1.27 -8.59 3.74
N ILE A 80 0.48 -9.60 3.37
CA ILE A 80 0.74 -10.44 2.21
C ILE A 80 0.73 -9.58 0.94
N GLY A 81 -0.31 -8.77 0.73
CA GLY A 81 -0.42 -7.86 -0.41
C GLY A 81 0.78 -6.90 -0.52
N ALA A 82 1.22 -6.33 0.60
CA ALA A 82 2.38 -5.44 0.66
C ALA A 82 3.68 -6.15 0.24
N LEU A 83 3.93 -7.36 0.75
CA LEU A 83 5.13 -8.15 0.41
C LEU A 83 5.19 -8.50 -1.08
N PHE A 84 4.07 -8.88 -1.69
CA PHE A 84 4.01 -9.19 -3.12
C PHE A 84 4.10 -7.93 -3.99
N SER A 85 3.43 -6.83 -3.59
CA SER A 85 3.44 -5.58 -4.35
C SER A 85 4.84 -4.97 -4.45
N GLY A 86 5.67 -5.07 -3.40
CA GLY A 86 7.04 -4.54 -3.40
C GLY A 86 7.93 -5.18 -4.47
N ARG A 87 7.95 -6.52 -4.54
CA ARG A 87 8.75 -7.22 -5.58
C ARG A 87 8.21 -6.99 -6.99
N LEU A 88 6.89 -6.83 -7.13
CA LEU A 88 6.27 -6.58 -8.41
C LEU A 88 6.55 -5.16 -8.91
N ALA A 89 6.57 -4.17 -8.01
CA ALA A 89 6.86 -2.76 -8.29
C ALA A 89 8.24 -2.57 -8.92
N ASP A 90 9.22 -3.31 -8.43
CA ASP A 90 10.60 -3.26 -8.92
C ASP A 90 10.77 -3.92 -10.29
N ARG A 91 9.90 -4.87 -10.67
CA ARG A 91 9.99 -5.57 -11.97
C ARG A 91 9.21 -4.92 -13.10
N ILE A 92 8.02 -4.39 -12.83
CA ILE A 92 7.06 -3.97 -13.88
C ILE A 92 7.01 -2.44 -14.03
N GLY A 93 7.56 -1.71 -13.06
CA GLY A 93 7.58 -0.24 -13.00
C GLY A 93 6.53 0.30 -12.03
N ARG A 94 6.96 1.24 -11.16
CA ARG A 94 6.18 1.79 -10.04
C ARG A 94 4.74 2.19 -10.38
N VAL A 95 4.51 2.84 -11.53
CA VAL A 95 3.18 3.37 -11.89
C VAL A 95 2.18 2.26 -12.25
N LYS A 96 2.64 1.21 -12.95
CA LYS A 96 1.78 0.08 -13.31
C LYS A 96 1.38 -0.74 -12.09
N VAL A 97 2.26 -0.85 -11.11
CA VAL A 97 1.99 -1.60 -9.88
C VAL A 97 1.08 -0.83 -8.93
N ILE A 98 1.19 0.49 -8.85
CA ILE A 98 0.20 1.31 -8.13
C ILE A 98 -1.20 1.10 -8.75
N ALA A 99 -1.33 1.14 -10.08
CA ALA A 99 -2.60 0.90 -10.74
C ALA A 99 -3.14 -0.53 -10.49
N LEU A 100 -2.26 -1.53 -10.47
CA LEU A 100 -2.64 -2.91 -10.16
C LEU A 100 -3.11 -3.07 -8.71
N CYS A 101 -2.40 -2.46 -7.74
CA CYS A 101 -2.81 -2.47 -6.34
C CYS A 101 -4.19 -1.85 -6.16
N VAL A 102 -4.46 -0.71 -6.79
CA VAL A 102 -5.79 -0.06 -6.75
C VAL A 102 -6.85 -0.95 -7.39
N ALA A 103 -6.55 -1.59 -8.52
CA ALA A 103 -7.49 -2.50 -9.19
C ALA A 103 -7.79 -3.75 -8.34
N VAL A 104 -6.77 -4.35 -7.71
CA VAL A 104 -6.94 -5.51 -6.82
C VAL A 104 -7.73 -5.12 -5.56
N SER A 105 -7.41 -3.98 -4.95
CA SER A 105 -8.13 -3.49 -3.78
C SER A 105 -9.60 -3.20 -4.12
N GLY A 106 -9.86 -2.51 -5.24
CA GLY A 106 -11.24 -2.27 -5.71
C GLY A 106 -12.02 -3.55 -6.03
N ALA A 107 -11.36 -4.56 -6.64
CA ALA A 107 -11.98 -5.85 -6.89
C ALA A 107 -12.29 -6.61 -5.59
N ALA A 108 -11.39 -6.56 -4.60
CA ALA A 108 -11.60 -7.15 -3.28
C ALA A 108 -12.75 -6.44 -2.53
N SER A 109 -12.81 -5.11 -2.56
CA SER A 109 -13.92 -4.34 -1.98
C SER A 109 -15.26 -4.66 -2.65
N LEU A 110 -15.29 -4.81 -3.98
CA LEU A 110 -16.50 -5.24 -4.71
C LEU A 110 -16.92 -6.68 -4.34
N ALA A 111 -15.95 -7.58 -4.16
CA ALA A 111 -16.22 -8.94 -3.71
C ALA A 111 -16.76 -8.97 -2.27
N LEU A 112 -16.25 -8.11 -1.38
CA LEU A 112 -16.79 -7.91 -0.03
C LEU A 112 -18.20 -7.33 -0.07
N ALA A 113 -18.44 -6.31 -0.90
CA ALA A 113 -19.75 -5.68 -1.03
C ALA A 113 -20.83 -6.65 -1.55
N ALA A 114 -20.44 -7.63 -2.36
CA ALA A 114 -21.31 -8.71 -2.82
C ALA A 114 -21.52 -9.83 -1.77
N CYS A 115 -20.76 -9.84 -0.66
CA CYS A 115 -20.85 -10.85 0.40
C CYS A 115 -21.60 -10.29 1.62
N SER A 116 -22.89 -10.63 1.71
CA SER A 116 -23.79 -10.22 2.80
C SER A 116 -23.72 -11.11 4.06
N SER A 117 -22.59 -11.77 4.35
CA SER A 117 -22.42 -12.54 5.60
C SER A 117 -20.98 -12.58 6.12
N VAL A 118 -20.81 -12.83 7.42
CA VAL A 118 -19.52 -12.87 8.17
C VAL A 118 -18.67 -14.11 7.83
N THR A 119 -19.31 -15.17 7.33
CA THR A 119 -18.70 -16.46 6.99
C THR A 119 -17.59 -16.37 5.93
N PRO A 120 -17.74 -15.64 4.81
CA PRO A 120 -16.68 -15.44 3.82
C PRO A 120 -15.56 -14.49 4.26
N PHE A 121 -15.75 -13.65 5.29
CA PHE A 121 -14.69 -12.77 5.81
C PHE A 121 -13.55 -13.56 6.49
N MET A 122 -13.84 -14.73 7.06
CA MET A 122 -12.84 -15.61 7.67
C MET A 122 -12.23 -16.64 6.71
N ALA A 123 -12.75 -16.76 5.49
CA ALA A 123 -12.31 -17.77 4.51
C ALA A 123 -11.32 -17.23 3.47
N LEU A 124 -11.09 -15.91 3.46
CA LEU A 124 -10.16 -15.18 2.58
C LEU A 124 -8.95 -14.71 3.39
#